data_AF-A0A7S3F863-F1
#
_entry.id   AF-A0A7S3F863-F1
#
_cell.length_a   1.000
_cell.length_b   1.000
_cell.length_c   1.000
_cell.angle_alpha   90.00
_cell.angle_beta   90.00
_cell.angle_gamma   90.00
#
_symmetry.space_group_name_H-M   'P 1'
#
loop_
_entity.id
_entity.type
_entity.pdbx_description
1 polymer ?
#
loop_
_entity_poly.entity_id
_entity_poly.type
_entity_poly.pdbx_seq_one_letter_code
_entity_poly.pdbx_strand_id
1 'polypeptide(L)'
;RGDGALGDKIKSVKLLDMDEWHRFCKDMKFFDADFTQREEQLTFLWSRMRSVDIEKSKAKIVQLSFEDFLEAIIRVSCLKTLPTEFQIYEYGFSDAGEFFLAIRSDPELGTQFADFVKTFAHAWDEDPPQNPER
;
A
#
# COMPACT_ATOMS: atom_id res chain seq x y z
N ARG A 1 21.79 -29.05 -24.63
CA ARG A 1 20.42 -28.81 -25.17
C ARG A 1 19.62 -28.19 -24.04
N GLY A 2 19.52 -26.86 -24.04
CA GLY A 2 18.63 -26.06 -23.18
C GLY A 2 19.09 -25.86 -21.74
N ASP A 3 20.06 -24.97 -21.53
CA ASP A 3 20.42 -24.47 -20.21
C ASP A 3 19.27 -23.61 -19.69
N GLY A 4 18.60 -24.07 -18.63
CA GLY A 4 17.46 -23.38 -18.02
C GLY A 4 17.93 -22.09 -17.36
N ALA A 5 17.81 -20.97 -18.08
CA ALA A 5 18.05 -19.65 -17.51
C ALA A 5 16.97 -19.36 -16.45
N LEU A 6 17.39 -19.31 -15.18
CA LEU A 6 16.69 -18.59 -14.12
C LEU A 6 16.45 -17.15 -14.62
N GLY A 7 15.21 -16.79 -14.94
CA GLY A 7 14.86 -15.38 -15.12
C GLY A 7 14.23 -14.97 -16.45
N ASP A 8 13.55 -15.88 -17.17
CA ASP A 8 12.57 -15.45 -18.17
C ASP A 8 11.43 -14.70 -17.45
N LYS A 9 11.61 -13.39 -17.25
CA LYS A 9 10.55 -12.50 -16.80
C LYS A 9 9.45 -12.56 -17.84
N ILE A 10 8.26 -13.00 -17.44
CA ILE A 10 7.08 -13.01 -18.31
C ILE A 10 6.69 -11.54 -18.52
N LYS A 11 7.26 -10.90 -19.54
CA LYS A 11 6.98 -9.50 -19.84
C LYS A 11 5.63 -9.39 -20.53
N SER A 12 4.73 -8.63 -19.92
CA SER A 12 3.44 -8.27 -20.50
C SER A 12 3.26 -6.77 -20.35
N VAL A 13 2.85 -6.08 -21.41
CA VAL A 13 2.55 -4.64 -21.34
C VAL A 13 1.22 -4.38 -20.61
N LYS A 14 0.41 -5.43 -20.41
CA LYS A 14 -0.93 -5.33 -19.80
C LYS A 14 -1.01 -5.86 -18.37
N LEU A 15 0.08 -6.45 -17.86
CA LEU A 15 0.10 -7.04 -16.53
C LEU A 15 1.26 -6.43 -15.74
N LEU A 16 1.02 -6.15 -14.46
CA LEU A 16 1.98 -5.57 -13.56
C LEU A 16 2.69 -6.69 -12.79
N ASP A 17 4.00 -6.84 -12.95
CA ASP A 17 4.76 -7.79 -12.14
C ASP A 17 5.08 -7.24 -10.74
N MET A 18 5.63 -8.10 -9.87
CA MET A 18 5.98 -7.73 -8.49
C MET A 18 7.06 -6.64 -8.43
N ASP A 19 8.01 -6.63 -9.37
CA ASP A 19 9.08 -5.61 -9.41
C ASP A 19 8.53 -4.25 -9.85
N GLU A 20 7.56 -4.24 -10.75
CA GLU A 20 6.81 -3.06 -11.18
C GLU A 20 5.91 -2.53 -10.07
N TRP A 21 5.20 -3.41 -9.35
CA TRP A 21 4.42 -3.06 -8.18
C TRP A 21 5.28 -2.44 -7.08
N HIS A 22 6.41 -3.08 -6.74
CA HIS A 22 7.34 -2.56 -5.75
C HIS A 22 7.86 -1.17 -6.12
N ARG A 23 8.24 -0.97 -7.40
CA ARG A 23 8.65 0.34 -7.92
C ARG A 23 7.53 1.36 -7.82
N PHE A 24 6.31 1.00 -8.19
CA PHE A 24 5.14 1.87 -8.05
C PHE A 24 4.92 2.30 -6.59
N CYS A 25 4.91 1.38 -5.63
CA CYS A 25 4.77 1.71 -4.20
C CYS A 25 5.89 2.63 -3.69
N LYS A 26 7.11 2.42 -4.18
CA LYS A 26 8.28 3.24 -3.82
C LYS A 26 8.18 4.65 -4.39
N ASP A 27 7.76 4.78 -5.64
CA ASP A 27 7.65 6.07 -6.33
C ASP A 27 6.49 6.90 -5.77
N MET A 28 5.38 6.24 -5.44
CA MET A 28 4.22 6.86 -4.78
C MET A 28 4.44 7.19 -3.30
N LYS A 29 5.58 6.76 -2.72
CA LYS A 29 5.94 6.95 -1.31
C LYS A 29 4.89 6.35 -0.37
N PHE A 30 4.46 5.12 -0.67
CA PHE A 30 3.51 4.39 0.17
C PHE A 30 4.17 3.73 1.38
N PHE A 31 5.48 3.48 1.33
CA PHE A 31 6.19 2.83 2.43
C PHE A 31 6.32 3.73 3.66
N ASP A 32 5.84 3.24 4.79
CA ASP A 32 5.95 3.85 6.11
C ASP A 32 5.89 2.78 7.22
N ALA A 33 5.50 3.17 8.45
CA ALA A 33 5.41 2.26 9.58
C ALA A 33 4.28 1.23 9.45
N ASP A 34 3.19 1.55 8.72
CA ASP A 34 2.01 0.69 8.56
C ASP A 34 2.07 -0.15 7.30
N PHE A 35 2.72 0.39 6.27
CA PHE A 35 2.84 -0.26 4.98
C PHE A 35 4.31 -0.59 4.71
N THR A 36 4.79 -1.72 5.23
CA THR A 36 6.15 -2.18 4.99
C THR A 36 6.24 -3.03 3.71
N GLN A 37 7.45 -3.48 3.36
CA GLN A 37 7.64 -4.41 2.25
C GLN A 37 6.85 -5.72 2.42
N ARG A 38 6.57 -6.13 3.66
CA ARG A 38 5.75 -7.31 3.93
C ARG A 38 4.31 -7.08 3.49
N GLU A 39 3.71 -5.96 3.88
CA GLU A 39 2.34 -5.58 3.51
C GLU A 39 2.22 -5.34 2.01
N GLU A 40 3.24 -4.78 1.38
CA GLU A 40 3.35 -4.64 -0.07
C GLU A 40 3.30 -6.00 -0.80
N GLN A 41 4.01 -7.01 -0.29
CA GLN A 41 3.95 -8.38 -0.82
C GLN A 41 2.60 -9.03 -0.59
N LEU A 42 1.99 -8.85 0.59
CA LEU A 42 0.71 -9.45 0.94
C LEU A 42 -0.43 -8.85 0.12
N THR A 43 -0.46 -7.52 -0.03
CA THR A 43 -1.44 -6.84 -0.89
C THR A 43 -1.33 -7.31 -2.33
N PHE A 44 -0.13 -7.42 -2.90
CA PHE A 44 0.07 -8.02 -4.22
C PHE A 44 -0.46 -9.46 -4.29
N LEU A 45 -0.13 -10.29 -3.29
CA LEU A 45 -0.50 -11.70 -3.26
C LEU A 45 -2.03 -11.88 -3.24
N TRP A 46 -2.71 -11.14 -2.37
CA TRP A 46 -4.14 -11.25 -2.09
C TRP A 46 -5.03 -10.58 -3.13
N SER A 47 -4.52 -9.60 -3.87
CA SER A 47 -5.32 -8.89 -4.89
C SER A 47 -5.48 -9.67 -6.19
N ARG A 48 -4.69 -10.73 -6.41
CA ARG A 48 -4.76 -11.53 -7.64
C ARG A 48 -6.03 -12.39 -7.69
N MET A 49 -6.97 -12.00 -8.53
CA MET A 49 -8.17 -12.76 -8.85
C MET A 49 -7.83 -13.92 -9.79
N ARG A 50 -7.81 -15.13 -9.23
CA ARG A 50 -7.47 -16.35 -9.96
C ARG A 50 -8.74 -17.05 -10.45
N SER A 51 -8.87 -17.22 -11.77
CA SER A 51 -9.84 -18.15 -12.35
C SER A 51 -9.33 -19.59 -12.21
N VAL A 52 -10.25 -20.56 -12.11
CA VAL A 52 -9.96 -22.00 -11.92
C VAL A 52 -9.12 -22.59 -13.06
N ASP A 53 -9.13 -21.98 -14.25
CA ASP A 53 -8.37 -22.44 -15.44
C ASP A 53 -6.91 -21.91 -15.42
N ILE A 54 -6.18 -22.24 -14.36
CA ILE A 54 -4.83 -21.72 -14.04
C ILE A 54 -3.79 -22.16 -15.09
N GLU A 55 -3.99 -23.34 -15.71
CA GLU A 55 -3.05 -23.95 -16.66
C GLU A 55 -2.86 -23.12 -17.93
N LYS A 56 -3.87 -22.33 -18.32
CA LYS A 56 -3.85 -21.55 -19.57
C LYS A 56 -3.14 -20.21 -19.45
N SER A 57 -2.80 -19.75 -18.24
CA SER A 57 -2.26 -18.39 -18.06
C SER A 57 -1.27 -18.27 -16.91
N LYS A 58 -0.08 -18.85 -17.08
CA LYS A 58 1.07 -18.73 -16.15
C LYS A 58 1.39 -17.28 -15.75
N ALA A 59 1.18 -16.32 -16.65
CA ALA A 59 1.38 -14.88 -16.42
C ALA A 59 0.49 -14.35 -15.28
N LYS A 60 -0.80 -14.71 -15.27
CA LYS A 60 -1.78 -14.30 -14.24
C LYS A 60 -1.52 -14.92 -12.86
N ILE A 61 -0.64 -15.93 -12.78
CA ILE A 61 -0.26 -16.53 -11.50
C ILE A 61 0.67 -15.59 -10.74
N VAL A 62 1.50 -14.82 -11.45
CA VAL A 62 2.61 -14.05 -10.90
C VAL A 62 2.53 -12.54 -11.16
N GLN A 63 1.51 -12.08 -11.89
CA GLN A 63 1.29 -10.67 -12.25
C GLN A 63 -0.14 -10.25 -11.94
N LEU A 64 -0.36 -8.95 -11.77
CA LEU A 64 -1.66 -8.32 -11.58
C LEU A 64 -2.23 -7.89 -12.93
N SER A 65 -3.50 -8.19 -13.18
CA SER A 65 -4.31 -7.48 -14.18
C SER A 65 -4.65 -6.07 -13.71
N PHE A 66 -5.32 -5.28 -14.56
CA PHE A 66 -5.73 -3.94 -14.18
C PHE A 66 -6.75 -3.96 -13.02
N GLU A 67 -7.67 -4.91 -13.04
CA GLU A 67 -8.65 -5.13 -11.97
C GLU A 67 -7.96 -5.54 -10.67
N ASP A 68 -6.97 -6.44 -10.73
CA ASP A 68 -6.18 -6.82 -9.56
C ASP A 68 -5.36 -5.64 -9.01
N PHE A 69 -4.88 -4.75 -9.89
CA PHE A 69 -4.19 -3.52 -9.48
C PHE A 69 -5.14 -2.58 -8.72
N LEU A 70 -6.37 -2.37 -9.19
CA LEU A 70 -7.36 -1.55 -8.48
C LEU A 70 -7.67 -2.13 -7.09
N GLU A 71 -7.86 -3.45 -7.00
CA GLU A 71 -8.03 -4.16 -5.72
C GLU A 71 -6.83 -3.97 -4.80
N ALA A 72 -5.60 -4.03 -5.33
CA ALA A 72 -4.39 -3.78 -4.55
C ALA A 72 -4.36 -2.36 -3.97
N ILE A 73 -4.75 -1.35 -4.74
CA ILE A 73 -4.83 0.04 -4.26
C ILE A 73 -5.88 0.18 -3.15
N ILE A 74 -7.04 -0.47 -3.28
CA ILE A 74 -8.05 -0.48 -2.23
C ILE A 74 -7.48 -1.10 -0.95
N ARG A 75 -6.79 -2.24 -1.07
CA ARG A 75 -6.14 -2.87 0.10
C ARG A 75 -5.07 -1.99 0.74
N VAL A 76 -4.26 -1.30 -0.04
CA VAL A 76 -3.30 -0.32 0.48
C VAL A 76 -4.05 0.76 1.27
N SER A 77 -5.18 1.27 0.75
CA SER A 77 -5.96 2.30 1.44
C SER A 77 -6.53 1.82 2.78
N CYS A 78 -6.89 0.54 2.90
CA CYS A 78 -7.36 -0.05 4.16
C CYS A 78 -6.24 -0.30 5.18
N LEU A 79 -4.97 -0.36 4.74
CA LEU A 79 -3.82 -0.55 5.63
C LEU A 79 -3.21 0.79 6.08
N LYS A 80 -3.43 1.87 5.33
CA LYS A 80 -2.86 3.18 5.64
C LYS A 80 -3.70 3.88 6.68
N THR A 81 -3.09 4.16 7.84
CA THR A 81 -3.71 5.05 8.82
C THR A 81 -3.78 6.47 8.28
N LEU A 82 -4.98 7.08 8.38
CA LEU A 82 -5.24 8.48 8.07
C LEU A 82 -5.20 9.32 9.35
N PRO A 83 -4.83 10.61 9.28
CA PRO A 83 -4.95 11.51 10.42
C PRO A 83 -6.42 11.67 10.82
N THR A 84 -6.65 11.85 12.11
CA THR A 84 -8.00 12.14 12.63
C THR A 84 -8.41 13.57 12.30
N GLU A 85 -9.72 13.85 12.32
CA GLU A 85 -10.21 15.22 12.12
C GLU A 85 -9.64 16.19 13.16
N PHE A 86 -9.45 15.70 14.40
CA PHE A 86 -8.84 16.47 15.47
C PHE A 86 -7.39 16.85 15.15
N GLN A 87 -6.57 15.91 14.68
CA GLN A 87 -5.20 16.20 14.27
C GLN A 87 -5.16 17.20 13.12
N ILE A 88 -5.98 16.98 12.08
CA ILE A 88 -6.07 17.92 10.94
C ILE A 88 -6.38 19.34 11.43
N TYR A 89 -7.36 19.48 12.33
CA TYR A 89 -7.76 20.75 12.92
C TYR A 89 -6.68 21.37 13.83
N GLU A 90 -6.07 20.58 14.72
CA GLU A 90 -5.06 21.02 15.68
C GLU A 90 -3.81 21.57 14.99
N TYR A 91 -3.36 20.88 13.93
CA TYR A 91 -2.23 21.34 13.13
C TYR A 91 -2.62 22.37 12.05
N GLY A 92 -3.90 22.73 11.95
CA GLY A 92 -4.38 23.84 11.11
C GLY A 92 -4.44 23.54 9.62
N PHE A 93 -4.63 22.28 9.22
CA PHE A 93 -4.74 21.87 7.81
C PHE A 93 -6.20 21.73 7.36
N SER A 94 -6.46 21.83 6.05
CA SER A 94 -7.81 21.66 5.51
C SER A 94 -8.23 20.21 5.32
N ASP A 95 -7.27 19.35 4.98
CA ASP A 95 -7.52 17.96 4.65
C ASP A 95 -6.30 17.07 4.92
N ALA A 96 -6.53 15.75 4.92
CA ALA A 96 -5.49 14.76 5.16
C ALA A 96 -4.35 14.81 4.13
N GLY A 97 -4.63 15.23 2.89
CA GLY A 97 -3.63 15.37 1.84
C GLY A 97 -2.63 16.46 2.16
N GLU A 98 -3.12 17.64 2.56
CA GLU A 98 -2.27 18.74 3.02
C GLU A 98 -1.42 18.34 4.24
N PHE A 99 -2.03 17.66 5.21
CA PHE A 99 -1.33 17.13 6.38
C PHE A 99 -0.17 16.17 5.99
N PHE A 100 -0.39 15.25 5.05
CA PHE A 100 0.67 14.35 4.59
C PHE A 100 1.76 15.06 3.78
N LEU A 101 1.44 16.12 3.04
CA LEU A 101 2.45 16.95 2.37
C LEU A 101 3.31 17.72 3.39
N ALA A 102 2.70 18.18 4.48
CA ALA A 102 3.41 18.83 5.58
C ALA A 102 4.33 17.84 6.31
N ILE A 103 3.87 16.63 6.64
CA ILE A 103 4.71 15.55 7.21
C ILE A 103 5.96 15.27 6.37
N ARG A 104 5.82 15.30 5.04
CA ARG A 104 6.96 15.05 4.13
C ARG A 104 7.97 16.19 4.14
N SER A 105 7.53 17.40 4.48
CA SER A 105 8.34 18.61 4.52
C SER A 105 8.97 18.83 5.90
N ASP A 106 8.30 18.38 6.96
CA ASP A 106 8.70 18.52 8.36
C ASP A 106 8.94 17.16 9.04
N PRO A 107 10.21 16.78 9.29
CA PRO A 107 10.58 15.52 9.94
C PRO A 107 10.07 15.38 11.39
N GLU A 108 9.88 16.48 12.12
CA GLU A 108 9.39 16.42 13.51
C GLU A 108 7.92 15.99 13.53
N LEU A 109 7.09 16.62 12.69
CA LEU A 109 5.69 16.25 12.49
C LEU A 109 5.56 14.81 12.00
N GLY A 110 6.44 14.39 11.09
CA GLY A 110 6.46 13.00 10.61
C GLY A 110 6.79 11.97 11.70
N THR A 111 7.67 12.31 12.64
CA THR A 111 7.99 11.44 13.78
C THR A 111 6.80 11.32 14.72
N GLN A 112 6.15 12.43 15.06
CA GLN A 112 4.95 12.44 15.91
C GLN A 112 3.81 11.62 15.30
N PHE A 113 3.58 11.76 13.99
CA PHE A 113 2.57 10.97 13.30
C PHE A 113 2.94 9.48 13.27
N ALA A 114 4.21 9.12 13.04
CA ALA A 114 4.65 7.73 13.07
C ALA A 114 4.47 7.08 14.45
N ASP A 115 4.60 7.84 15.53
CA ASP A 115 4.37 7.35 16.89
C ASP A 115 2.88 7.25 17.22
N PHE A 116 2.06 8.19 16.71
CA PHE A 116 0.60 8.07 16.75
C PHE A 116 0.13 6.79 16.06
N VAL A 117 0.59 6.57 14.84
CA VAL A 117 0.30 5.39 14.03
C VAL A 117 0.56 4.08 14.77
N LYS A 118 1.74 3.95 15.40
CA LYS A 118 2.08 2.75 16.19
C LYS A 118 1.21 2.58 17.42
N THR A 119 0.81 3.68 18.05
CA THR A 119 0.06 3.70 19.31
C THR A 119 -1.41 3.39 19.08
N PHE A 120 -1.96 3.88 17.98
CA PHE A 120 -3.39 3.79 17.63
C PHE A 120 -3.63 2.88 16.43
N ALA A 121 -2.74 1.90 16.20
CA ALA A 121 -2.98 0.85 15.22
C ALA A 121 -4.24 0.05 15.63
N HIS A 122 -5.27 0.08 14.77
CA HIS A 122 -6.56 -0.55 14.99
C HIS A 122 -6.94 -1.42 13.79
N ALA A 123 -7.97 -2.24 13.95
CA ALA A 123 -8.45 -3.09 12.87
C ALA A 123 -9.08 -2.24 11.74
N TRP A 124 -9.00 -2.70 10.49
CA TRP A 124 -9.48 -1.94 9.33
C TRP A 124 -10.99 -1.64 9.36
N ASP A 125 -11.76 -2.39 10.14
CA ASP A 125 -13.20 -2.27 10.32
C ASP A 125 -13.61 -1.40 11.53
N GLU A 126 -12.64 -0.89 12.27
CA GLU A 126 -12.84 0.00 13.40
C GLU A 126 -12.43 1.43 13.04
N ASP A 127 -13.19 2.44 13.46
CA ASP A 127 -12.80 3.83 13.25
C ASP A 127 -11.74 4.24 14.29
N PRO A 128 -10.69 5.00 13.90
CA PRO A 128 -9.72 5.51 14.87
C PRO A 128 -10.41 6.45 15.87
N PRO A 129 -9.99 6.44 17.14
CA PRO A 129 -10.52 7.36 18.14
C PRO A 129 -10.20 8.80 17.72
N GLN A 130 -11.24 9.57 17.40
CA GLN A 130 -11.10 10.95 16.92
C GLN A 130 -10.54 11.88 17.99
N ASN A 131 -10.69 11.53 19.28
CA ASN A 131 -10.12 12.27 20.39
C ASN A 131 -9.35 11.30 21.30
N PRO A 132 -8.01 11.31 21.27
CA PRO A 132 -7.19 10.39 22.08
C PRO A 132 -7.21 10.72 23.59
N GLU A 133 -7.77 11.86 24.01
CA GLU A 133 -7.87 12.28 25.43
C GLU A 133 -9.24 11.99 26.07
N ARG A 134 -10.19 11.36 25.36
CA ARG A 134 -11.53 11.04 25.86
C ARG A 134 -11.83 9.55 25.91
#